data_AF-A0A956KZH4-F1
#
_entry.id   AF-A0A956KZH4-F1
#
_cell.length_a   1.000
_cell.length_b   1.000
_cell.length_c   1.000
_cell.angle_alpha   90.00
_cell.angle_beta   90.00
_cell.angle_gamma   90.00
#
_symmetry.space_group_name_H-M   'P 1'
#
loop_
_entity.id
_entity.type
_entity.pdbx_description
1 polymer ?
#
loop_
_entity_poly.entity_id
_entity_poly.type
_entity_poly.pdbx_seq_one_letter_code
_entity_poly.pdbx_strand_id
1 'polypeptide(L)'
;MRGAATTVEGRGLGPRLGLSLGPRLGLSLGLSLSLSLAGLALGCRADPPSGAAETTATTETTETTADPDAGETGDPPKERATVTHGFPTHPLGPREERQVCLQWTPSNARSLYVQAVTLANEGGIHHSNWYIVPEYQYLGDDGYFECADRQLTEYDAFFVGTMLAAQSTQARYERMEFPEGVVVEIPPFYKLVAGVHLLNPADAESDAELRLSLELAHPRDVEQLATPVRFSFYDLEIPAFTEVRHTSACNLASAYQSVTGRSFDLRLHWVMPHYHSLGNYFDLSIAGGPRDGHSVYRLEGFDAGPHGQAYPEPVDLRGSNGLRFTCGHDNWTDRTLGWGIGGHEMCSMLALVSSSVLLDGAVPQGGGHVAGTEGSLLLREGTCGVLGTPAGLQDLPNELEREAPLYVPPVAPEDEGLLPVDDCADVPADTMLDGPPTLSRVRDTLLVSSCQFSSCHQGADAAAGLDLGADDLYAELLEHEVLGDTDLPLVAPGDPEGSWLYRRVAECAPTDRHGDVVPHMPPNAPRLADPTMVAGLRAWIESGAPDG
;
A
#
# COMPACT_ATOMS: atom_id res chain seq x y z
N MET A 1 -8.67 28.82 -53.08
CA MET A 1 -7.67 27.98 -53.79
C MET A 1 -7.49 26.75 -52.93
N ARG A 2 -8.15 25.60 -53.19
CA ARG A 2 -7.66 24.45 -54.02
C ARG A 2 -6.18 24.13 -53.71
N GLY A 3 -5.74 22.93 -53.30
CA GLY A 3 -6.32 21.59 -53.17
C GLY A 3 -5.33 20.71 -52.37
N ALA A 4 -5.82 19.66 -51.70
CA ALA A 4 -5.76 18.26 -52.15
C ALA A 4 -4.40 17.57 -51.92
N ALA A 5 -4.34 16.73 -50.88
CA ALA A 5 -3.31 15.71 -50.68
C ALA A 5 -3.76 14.42 -51.38
N THR A 6 -2.88 13.87 -52.22
CA THR A 6 -3.05 12.62 -52.96
C THR A 6 -2.30 11.46 -52.31
N THR A 7 -3.02 10.35 -52.26
CA THR A 7 -2.68 8.94 -52.05
C THR A 7 -1.42 8.40 -52.73
N VAL A 8 -0.78 7.40 -52.11
CA VAL A 8 -0.02 6.34 -52.80
C VAL A 8 -0.44 4.98 -52.23
N GLU A 9 -1.05 4.17 -53.10
CA GLU A 9 -1.33 2.74 -52.92
C GLU A 9 -0.10 1.88 -53.21
N GLY A 10 -0.04 0.70 -52.59
CA GLY A 10 0.83 -0.40 -52.99
C GLY A 10 0.24 -1.75 -52.60
N ARG A 11 -0.57 -2.35 -53.48
CA ARG A 11 -1.04 -3.75 -53.44
C ARG A 11 -0.40 -4.54 -54.59
N GLY A 12 0.00 -5.78 -54.31
CA GLY A 12 0.24 -6.85 -55.29
C GLY A 12 0.69 -8.12 -54.55
N LEU A 13 -0.22 -9.05 -54.17
CA LEU A 13 -0.75 -10.22 -54.89
C LEU A 13 0.30 -11.31 -55.23
N GLY A 14 0.07 -12.51 -54.68
CA GLY A 14 0.91 -13.74 -54.62
C GLY A 14 1.19 -14.44 -55.97
N PRO A 15 1.17 -15.80 -56.14
CA PRO A 15 0.69 -16.88 -55.24
C PRO A 15 1.60 -18.16 -55.18
N ARG A 16 1.24 -19.18 -54.38
CA ARG A 16 0.90 -20.58 -54.82
C ARG A 16 1.07 -21.66 -53.73
N LEU A 17 -0.01 -22.45 -53.57
CA LEU A 17 -0.16 -23.91 -53.28
C LEU A 17 0.77 -24.57 -52.25
N GLY A 18 0.32 -25.33 -51.24
CA GLY A 18 -0.92 -26.11 -51.06
C GLY A 18 -0.59 -27.61 -51.03
N LEU A 19 -0.86 -28.31 -49.92
CA LEU A 19 -1.15 -29.76 -49.87
C LEU A 19 -1.56 -30.20 -48.45
N SER A 20 -2.79 -30.70 -48.35
CA SER A 20 -3.35 -31.42 -47.21
C SER A 20 -2.92 -32.89 -47.20
N LEU A 21 -2.97 -33.56 -46.04
CA LEU A 21 -3.58 -34.89 -45.83
C LEU A 21 -3.46 -35.29 -44.34
N GLY A 22 -4.59 -35.50 -43.66
CA GLY A 22 -4.67 -36.41 -42.49
C GLY A 22 -5.02 -37.82 -42.95
N PRO A 23 -5.60 -38.71 -42.11
CA PRO A 23 -5.41 -38.94 -40.67
C PRO A 23 -5.03 -40.42 -40.40
N ARG A 24 -4.57 -40.79 -39.18
CA ARG A 24 -4.63 -42.20 -38.71
C ARG A 24 -4.86 -42.34 -37.21
N LEU A 25 -5.74 -43.29 -36.92
CA LEU A 25 -6.23 -43.82 -35.66
C LEU A 25 -5.14 -44.38 -34.73
N GLY A 26 -5.39 -44.23 -33.42
CA GLY A 26 -5.54 -45.34 -32.48
C GLY A 26 -4.33 -45.74 -31.63
N LEU A 27 -4.42 -45.53 -30.32
CA LEU A 27 -4.50 -46.64 -29.35
C LEU A 27 -4.77 -46.11 -27.94
N SER A 28 -5.82 -46.66 -27.32
CA SER A 28 -6.14 -46.53 -25.90
C SER A 28 -5.14 -47.32 -25.06
N LEU A 29 -4.62 -46.72 -23.99
CA LEU A 29 -4.14 -47.48 -22.82
C LEU A 29 -4.51 -46.68 -21.56
N GLY A 30 -5.46 -47.23 -20.79
CA GLY A 30 -5.83 -46.70 -19.50
C GLY A 30 -4.74 -46.97 -18.47
N LEU A 31 -4.38 -45.93 -17.72
CA LEU A 31 -3.67 -46.06 -16.47
C LEU A 31 -4.34 -45.12 -15.46
N SER A 32 -5.21 -45.72 -14.65
CA SER A 32 -5.83 -45.12 -13.48
C SER A 32 -4.75 -44.91 -12.41
N LEU A 33 -4.33 -43.66 -12.21
CA LEU A 33 -3.53 -43.25 -11.06
C LEU A 33 -4.40 -42.37 -10.16
N SER A 34 -4.77 -42.94 -9.01
CA SER A 34 -5.49 -42.31 -7.92
C SER A 34 -4.72 -41.10 -7.39
N LEU A 35 -5.26 -39.90 -7.61
CA LEU A 35 -4.76 -38.65 -7.06
C LEU A 35 -5.45 -38.42 -5.71
N SER A 36 -4.70 -38.60 -4.63
CA SER A 36 -5.09 -38.16 -3.30
C SER A 36 -5.00 -36.64 -3.26
N LEU A 37 -6.14 -35.94 -3.28
CA LEU A 37 -6.23 -34.52 -2.95
C LEU A 37 -5.87 -34.36 -1.46
N ALA A 38 -4.65 -33.89 -1.18
CA ALA A 38 -4.36 -33.19 0.06
C ALA A 38 -4.55 -31.70 -0.25
N GLY A 39 -5.62 -31.12 0.28
CA GLY A 39 -5.85 -29.68 0.20
C GLY A 39 -4.73 -28.95 0.89
N LEU A 40 -3.94 -28.19 0.12
CA LEU A 40 -3.12 -27.12 0.64
C LEU A 40 -4.06 -25.93 0.90
N ALA A 41 -4.39 -25.70 2.17
CA ALA A 41 -4.88 -24.40 2.62
C ALA A 41 -3.67 -23.45 2.66
N LEU A 42 -3.52 -22.59 1.64
CA LEU A 42 -2.66 -21.42 1.72
C LEU A 42 -3.44 -20.31 2.44
N GLY A 43 -2.87 -19.81 3.53
CA GLY A 43 -3.59 -19.00 4.51
C GLY A 43 -3.45 -17.50 4.30
N CYS A 44 -4.57 -16.79 4.42
CA CYS A 44 -4.62 -15.53 5.16
C CYS A 44 -4.66 -15.90 6.66
N ARG A 45 -3.50 -16.13 7.28
CA ARG A 45 -3.39 -16.23 8.73
C ARG A 45 -2.74 -14.96 9.21
N ALA A 46 -3.55 -13.99 9.63
CA ALA A 46 -3.05 -12.86 10.39
C ALA A 46 -2.67 -13.38 11.79
N ASP A 47 -1.38 -13.47 12.06
CA ASP A 47 -0.93 -13.52 13.45
C ASP A 47 -1.22 -12.14 14.07
N PRO A 48 -1.88 -12.07 15.24
CA PRO A 48 -2.13 -10.79 15.89
C PRO A 48 -0.81 -10.14 16.31
N PRO A 49 -0.66 -8.80 16.19
CA PRO A 49 0.48 -8.13 16.78
C PRO A 49 0.43 -8.32 18.30
N SER A 50 1.44 -9.00 18.84
CA SER A 50 1.63 -9.13 20.28
C SER A 50 1.96 -7.76 20.87
N GLY A 51 1.01 -7.11 21.54
CA GLY A 51 1.30 -5.87 22.26
C GLY A 51 0.13 -4.96 22.61
N ALA A 52 -1.06 -5.48 22.92
CA ALA A 52 -2.11 -4.67 23.55
C ALA A 52 -2.03 -4.84 25.07
N ALA A 53 -1.34 -3.92 25.75
CA ALA A 53 -1.44 -3.79 27.19
C ALA A 53 -2.75 -3.04 27.51
N GLU A 54 -3.70 -3.72 28.15
CA GLU A 54 -4.88 -3.11 28.75
C GLU A 54 -4.46 -1.96 29.68
N THR A 55 -4.90 -0.74 29.36
CA THR A 55 -4.81 0.38 30.31
C THR A 55 -6.22 0.71 30.78
N THR A 56 -6.64 0.06 31.86
CA THR A 56 -7.88 0.41 32.57
C THR A 56 -7.63 1.71 33.34
N ALA A 57 -8.14 2.83 32.82
CA ALA A 57 -8.13 4.11 33.53
C ALA A 57 -9.10 4.04 34.71
N THR A 58 -8.58 3.80 35.92
CA THR A 58 -9.28 4.09 37.17
C THR A 58 -8.76 5.41 37.72
N THR A 59 -9.66 6.37 37.84
CA THR A 59 -9.41 7.69 38.42
C THR A 59 -9.35 7.57 39.94
N GLU A 60 -8.15 7.45 40.51
CA GLU A 60 -7.93 7.72 41.94
C GLU A 60 -6.98 8.92 42.11
N THR A 61 -7.56 9.99 42.65
CA THR A 61 -6.85 11.18 43.11
C THR A 61 -6.17 10.84 44.45
N THR A 62 -4.84 10.79 44.46
CA THR A 62 -4.08 10.72 45.72
C THR A 62 -3.08 11.87 45.78
N GLU A 63 -3.26 12.72 46.78
CA GLU A 63 -2.41 13.86 47.13
C GLU A 63 -0.98 13.41 47.43
N THR A 64 -0.02 14.09 46.81
CA THR A 64 1.41 13.88 46.95
C THR A 64 1.89 14.41 48.30
N THR A 65 2.53 13.55 49.12
CA THR A 65 3.48 13.99 50.14
C THR A 65 4.88 13.64 49.63
N ALA A 66 5.69 14.67 49.44
CA ALA A 66 7.03 14.57 48.87
C ALA A 66 8.02 13.91 49.85
N ASP A 67 8.79 12.94 49.36
CA ASP A 67 10.00 12.44 49.99
C ASP A 67 11.20 12.86 49.11
N PRO A 68 12.17 13.66 49.61
CA PRO A 68 13.21 14.24 48.78
C PRO A 68 14.52 13.46 48.92
N ASP A 69 14.62 12.24 48.40
CA ASP A 69 15.93 11.65 48.06
C ASP A 69 15.78 10.33 47.28
N ALA A 70 15.72 10.42 45.95
CA ALA A 70 16.07 9.32 45.06
C ALA A 70 16.49 9.91 43.71
N GLY A 71 17.80 10.06 43.50
CA GLY A 71 18.36 10.38 42.19
C GLY A 71 18.13 9.22 41.23
N GLU A 72 17.07 9.29 40.45
CA GLU A 72 16.94 8.50 39.22
C GLU A 72 17.70 9.20 38.11
N THR A 73 18.86 8.67 37.75
CA THR A 73 19.54 8.96 36.48
C THR A 73 18.84 8.21 35.35
N GLY A 74 17.54 8.42 35.19
CA GLY A 74 16.82 8.02 33.98
C GLY A 74 17.02 9.08 32.91
N ASP A 75 17.23 8.65 31.66
CA ASP A 75 17.10 9.58 30.54
C ASP A 75 15.73 10.28 30.64
N PRO A 76 15.65 11.59 30.34
CA PRO A 76 14.38 12.28 30.39
C PRO A 76 13.36 11.57 29.47
N PRO A 77 12.07 11.53 29.86
CA PRO A 77 11.04 10.90 29.03
C PRO A 77 11.07 11.49 27.62
N LYS A 78 10.93 10.63 26.61
CA LYS A 78 10.91 11.05 25.20
C LYS A 78 9.74 12.00 24.97
N GLU A 79 10.04 13.16 24.43
CA GLU A 79 9.03 14.16 24.10
C GLU A 79 8.57 13.95 22.65
N ARG A 80 7.28 13.67 22.47
CA ARG A 80 6.63 13.44 21.18
C ARG A 80 5.45 14.39 21.03
N ALA A 81 5.09 14.72 19.79
CA ALA A 81 3.86 15.41 19.45
C ALA A 81 3.33 14.90 18.12
N THR A 82 2.02 15.00 17.89
CA THR A 82 1.42 14.58 16.61
C THR A 82 0.74 15.79 15.97
N VAL A 83 0.97 15.95 14.67
CA VAL A 83 0.28 16.92 13.82
C VAL A 83 -0.46 16.15 12.74
N THR A 84 -1.77 16.37 12.65
CA THR A 84 -2.63 15.69 11.68
C THR A 84 -3.22 16.72 10.73
N HIS A 85 -3.33 16.35 9.45
CA HIS A 85 -4.00 17.13 8.43
C HIS A 85 -5.02 16.26 7.69
N GLY A 86 -6.26 16.75 7.59
CA GLY A 86 -7.31 16.16 6.77
C GLY A 86 -7.37 16.81 5.39
N PHE A 87 -7.27 15.99 4.34
CA PHE A 87 -7.46 16.48 2.98
C PHE A 87 -8.94 16.61 2.65
N PRO A 88 -9.35 17.57 1.80
CA PRO A 88 -10.74 17.68 1.36
C PRO A 88 -11.17 16.42 0.60
N THR A 89 -12.45 16.04 0.67
CA THR A 89 -12.94 14.89 -0.08
C THR A 89 -12.81 15.10 -1.60
N HIS A 90 -12.53 14.02 -2.33
CA HIS A 90 -12.41 14.04 -3.78
C HIS A 90 -13.43 13.08 -4.41
N PRO A 91 -14.40 13.58 -5.20
CA PRO A 91 -15.41 12.74 -5.82
C PRO A 91 -14.81 11.89 -6.95
N LEU A 92 -15.26 10.65 -7.04
CA LEU A 92 -14.91 9.69 -8.07
C LEU A 92 -16.19 9.15 -8.72
N GLY A 93 -16.26 9.25 -10.04
CA GLY A 93 -17.30 8.64 -10.84
C GLY A 93 -17.22 7.12 -10.85
N PRO A 94 -18.28 6.44 -11.36
CA PRO A 94 -18.26 4.99 -11.56
C PRO A 94 -17.08 4.53 -12.40
N ARG A 95 -16.38 3.48 -11.94
CA ARG A 95 -15.22 2.87 -12.62
C ARG A 95 -14.10 3.87 -12.93
N GLU A 96 -14.03 4.99 -12.22
CA GLU A 96 -13.03 6.03 -12.45
C GLU A 96 -11.67 5.60 -11.88
N GLU A 97 -10.63 5.78 -12.69
CA GLU A 97 -9.24 5.61 -12.29
C GLU A 97 -8.48 6.86 -12.76
N ARG A 98 -7.77 7.51 -11.85
CA ARG A 98 -7.14 8.82 -12.13
C ARG A 98 -5.87 9.01 -11.33
N GLN A 99 -4.86 9.60 -11.98
CA GLN A 99 -3.68 10.12 -11.29
C GLN A 99 -3.87 11.60 -11.01
N VAL A 100 -3.75 11.99 -9.73
CA VAL A 100 -3.76 13.39 -9.29
C VAL A 100 -2.61 13.64 -8.33
N CYS A 101 -2.43 14.89 -7.91
CA CYS A 101 -1.46 15.25 -6.91
C CYS A 101 -2.12 15.92 -5.70
N LEU A 102 -1.49 15.74 -4.53
CA LEU A 102 -1.87 16.38 -3.28
C LEU A 102 -0.76 17.31 -2.79
N GLN A 103 -1.13 18.34 -2.05
CA GLN A 103 -0.21 19.25 -1.38
C GLN A 103 -0.71 19.59 0.02
N TRP A 104 0.21 19.62 1.00
CA TRP A 104 -0.01 20.18 2.33
C TRP A 104 1.21 21.00 2.75
N THR A 105 0.97 22.21 3.26
CA THR A 105 2.01 23.13 3.74
C THR A 105 1.93 23.26 5.28
N PRO A 106 2.79 22.56 6.05
CA PRO A 106 2.77 22.60 7.52
C PRO A 106 3.11 23.96 8.12
N SER A 107 3.56 24.94 7.31
CA SER A 107 3.91 26.29 7.73
C SER A 107 4.94 26.32 8.87
N ASN A 108 5.88 25.38 8.84
CA ASN A 108 6.89 25.20 9.88
C ASN A 108 8.03 26.23 9.71
N ALA A 109 8.23 27.05 10.75
CA ALA A 109 9.33 28.03 10.79
C ALA A 109 10.65 27.43 11.30
N ARG A 110 10.63 26.16 11.73
CA ARG A 110 11.78 25.37 12.20
C ARG A 110 11.67 23.95 11.65
N SER A 111 12.77 23.19 11.68
CA SER A 111 12.77 21.80 11.25
C SER A 111 11.80 20.96 12.07
N LEU A 112 11.13 20.03 11.39
CA LEU A 112 10.33 18.96 12.02
C LEU A 112 11.08 17.65 11.86
N TYR A 113 11.29 16.92 12.95
CA TYR A 113 11.93 15.60 12.91
C TYR A 113 10.85 14.53 13.04
N VAL A 114 10.52 13.88 11.93
CA VAL A 114 9.40 12.95 11.84
C VAL A 114 9.85 11.54 12.20
N GLN A 115 9.30 11.00 13.29
CA GLN A 115 9.52 9.63 13.78
C GLN A 115 8.58 8.62 13.11
N ALA A 116 7.35 9.05 12.83
CA ALA A 116 6.37 8.19 12.19
C ALA A 116 5.44 9.02 11.29
N VAL A 117 4.99 8.39 10.21
CA VAL A 117 3.95 8.91 9.33
C VAL A 117 2.78 7.93 9.38
N THR A 118 1.58 8.46 9.63
CA THR A 118 0.34 7.68 9.57
C THR A 118 -0.53 8.20 8.44
N LEU A 119 -0.98 7.29 7.57
CA LEU A 119 -1.95 7.56 6.51
C LEU A 119 -3.24 6.79 6.82
N ALA A 120 -4.34 7.52 6.96
CA ALA A 120 -5.68 6.95 7.08
C ALA A 120 -6.45 7.22 5.79
N ASN A 121 -6.73 6.15 5.04
CA ASN A 121 -7.39 6.15 3.74
C ASN A 121 -8.79 5.55 3.89
N GLU A 122 -9.79 6.41 3.78
CA GLU A 122 -11.19 6.01 3.94
C GLU A 122 -11.77 5.36 2.67
N GLY A 123 -10.99 5.30 1.60
CA GLY A 123 -11.37 4.70 0.34
C GLY A 123 -10.88 5.53 -0.85
N GLY A 124 -10.90 4.94 -2.04
CA GLY A 124 -10.63 5.64 -3.29
C GLY A 124 -9.15 5.94 -3.56
N ILE A 125 -8.26 5.88 -2.56
CA ILE A 125 -6.81 6.04 -2.76
C ILE A 125 -6.18 4.66 -2.91
N HIS A 126 -5.73 4.36 -4.13
CA HIS A 126 -5.06 3.12 -4.47
C HIS A 126 -3.61 3.09 -3.96
N HIS A 127 -2.88 4.19 -4.05
CA HIS A 127 -1.63 4.42 -3.31
C HIS A 127 -1.27 5.90 -3.35
N SER A 128 -0.34 6.32 -2.50
CA SER A 128 0.23 7.66 -2.51
C SER A 128 1.72 7.65 -2.20
N ASN A 129 2.48 8.53 -2.83
CA ASN A 129 3.93 8.70 -2.63
C ASN A 129 4.21 10.14 -2.21
N TRP A 130 4.72 10.34 -1.00
CA TRP A 130 4.86 11.65 -0.37
C TRP A 130 6.31 12.14 -0.40
N TYR A 131 6.47 13.40 -0.82
CA TYR A 131 7.75 14.07 -0.97
C TYR A 131 7.79 15.36 -0.15
N ILE A 132 8.98 15.70 0.33
CA ILE A 132 9.26 16.92 1.07
C ILE A 132 9.99 17.86 0.10
N VAL A 133 9.39 19.00 -0.24
CA VAL A 133 9.95 19.92 -1.23
C VAL A 133 9.93 21.36 -0.71
N PRO A 134 10.84 22.24 -1.15
CA PRO A 134 10.79 23.65 -0.77
C PRO A 134 9.45 24.28 -1.18
N GLU A 135 8.89 25.16 -0.36
CA GLU A 135 7.57 25.79 -0.62
C GLU A 135 7.48 26.52 -1.97
N TYR A 136 8.61 27.01 -2.49
CA TYR A 136 8.67 27.69 -3.78
C TYR A 136 8.57 26.76 -5.00
N GLN A 137 8.58 25.44 -4.81
CA GLN A 137 8.37 24.46 -5.88
C GLN A 137 6.88 24.15 -6.04
N TYR A 138 6.42 23.84 -7.25
CA TYR A 138 5.02 23.43 -7.51
C TYR A 138 3.97 24.39 -6.90
N LEU A 139 4.10 25.69 -7.16
CA LEU A 139 3.26 26.73 -6.54
C LEU A 139 1.76 26.51 -6.74
N GLY A 140 0.98 26.78 -5.70
CA GLY A 140 -0.48 26.74 -5.71
C GLY A 140 -1.01 26.43 -4.31
N ASP A 141 -2.33 26.45 -4.18
CA ASP A 141 -3.00 26.16 -2.91
C ASP A 141 -2.87 24.68 -2.53
N ASP A 142 -3.02 24.39 -1.24
CA ASP A 142 -3.05 23.04 -0.67
C ASP A 142 -4.32 22.27 -1.13
N GLY A 143 -4.29 20.94 -1.02
CA GLY A 143 -5.34 20.04 -1.50
C GLY A 143 -5.03 19.41 -2.86
N TYR A 144 -6.07 18.95 -3.55
CA TYR A 144 -5.96 18.24 -4.84
C TYR A 144 -5.67 19.17 -6.02
N PHE A 145 -4.80 18.71 -6.92
CA PHE A 145 -4.52 19.39 -8.19
C PHE A 145 -4.06 18.41 -9.28
N GLU A 146 -4.15 18.84 -10.54
CA GLU A 146 -3.56 18.10 -11.66
C GLU A 146 -2.04 18.20 -11.61
N CYS A 147 -1.35 17.07 -11.49
CA CYS A 147 0.12 17.04 -11.46
C CYS A 147 0.74 17.80 -12.64
N ALA A 148 0.16 17.64 -13.83
CA ALA A 148 0.63 18.28 -15.06
C ALA A 148 0.55 19.81 -15.02
N ASP A 149 -0.46 20.39 -14.35
CA ASP A 149 -0.65 21.85 -14.27
C ASP A 149 0.48 22.52 -13.49
N ARG A 150 1.04 21.82 -12.50
CA ARG A 150 2.17 22.29 -11.71
C ARG A 150 3.51 21.66 -12.13
N GLN A 151 3.53 20.85 -13.20
CA GLN A 151 4.70 20.11 -13.69
C GLN A 151 5.34 19.23 -12.61
N LEU A 152 4.52 18.67 -11.72
CA LEU A 152 5.00 17.76 -10.70
C LEU A 152 5.19 16.37 -11.31
N THR A 153 6.42 15.86 -11.23
CA THR A 153 6.73 14.45 -11.41
C THR A 153 7.33 13.91 -10.11
N GLU A 154 6.97 12.68 -9.74
CA GLU A 154 7.51 12.02 -8.56
C GLU A 154 9.05 11.92 -8.59
N TYR A 155 9.60 11.69 -9.79
CA TYR A 155 11.04 11.66 -10.02
C TYR A 155 11.70 13.00 -9.70
N ASP A 156 11.15 14.12 -10.19
CA ASP A 156 11.72 15.43 -9.91
C ASP A 156 11.56 15.81 -8.43
N ALA A 157 10.40 15.52 -7.83
CA ALA A 157 10.15 15.81 -6.42
C ALA A 157 11.13 15.06 -5.50
N PHE A 158 11.47 13.81 -5.83
CA PHE A 158 12.47 13.02 -5.14
C PHE A 158 13.86 13.69 -5.12
N PHE A 159 14.29 14.27 -6.24
CA PHE A 159 15.64 14.86 -6.37
C PHE A 159 15.72 16.34 -6.00
N VAL A 160 14.64 17.09 -6.17
CA VAL A 160 14.50 18.49 -5.73
C VAL A 160 14.37 18.58 -4.21
N GLY A 161 13.87 17.52 -3.59
CA GLY A 161 13.59 17.43 -2.18
C GLY A 161 14.09 16.12 -1.59
N THR A 162 13.18 15.38 -0.97
CA THR A 162 13.37 13.99 -0.57
C THR A 162 12.01 13.28 -0.52
N MET A 163 11.99 11.99 -0.19
CA MET A 163 10.78 11.23 0.05
C MET A 163 10.50 11.13 1.56
N LEU A 164 9.24 11.36 1.95
CA LEU A 164 8.76 11.23 3.32
C LEU A 164 8.25 9.82 3.61
N ALA A 165 7.29 9.37 2.81
CA ALA A 165 6.56 8.13 3.01
C ALA A 165 5.93 7.66 1.70
N ALA A 166 5.47 6.42 1.68
CA ALA A 166 4.54 5.92 0.68
C ALA A 166 3.48 5.04 1.35
N GLN A 167 2.41 4.78 0.63
CA GLN A 167 1.28 3.97 1.07
C GLN A 167 1.28 2.63 0.33
N SER A 168 1.14 1.52 1.05
CA SER A 168 0.92 0.21 0.42
C SER A 168 -0.34 0.23 -0.44
N THR A 169 -0.34 -0.62 -1.48
CA THR A 169 -1.43 -0.70 -2.44
C THR A 169 -2.75 -0.97 -1.74
N GLN A 170 -3.67 -0.01 -1.80
CA GLN A 170 -5.04 -0.08 -1.30
C GLN A 170 -5.16 -0.28 0.22
N ALA A 171 -4.08 -0.04 0.95
CA ALA A 171 -4.09 -0.02 2.40
C ALA A 171 -4.96 1.13 2.90
N ARG A 172 -5.94 0.79 3.75
CA ARG A 172 -6.81 1.76 4.43
C ARG A 172 -6.13 2.42 5.63
N TYR A 173 -5.12 1.76 6.17
CA TYR A 173 -4.27 2.29 7.22
C TYR A 173 -2.83 1.90 6.93
N GLU A 174 -1.94 2.88 7.00
CA GLU A 174 -0.50 2.69 6.90
C GLU A 174 0.17 3.48 8.01
N ARG A 175 1.01 2.80 8.81
CA ARG A 175 1.87 3.47 9.79
C ARG A 175 3.32 3.12 9.51
N MET A 176 4.02 4.09 8.93
CA MET A 176 5.44 4.04 8.69
C MET A 176 6.18 4.61 9.90
N GLU A 177 6.58 3.74 10.81
CA GLU A 177 7.31 4.09 12.03
C GLU A 177 8.79 3.71 11.90
N PHE A 178 9.67 4.64 12.26
CA PHE A 178 11.11 4.44 12.20
C PHE A 178 11.65 3.88 13.52
N PRO A 179 12.82 3.20 13.50
CA PRO A 179 13.52 2.87 14.73
C PRO A 179 13.78 4.11 15.60
N GLU A 180 13.86 3.92 16.91
CA GLU A 180 14.19 4.99 17.85
C GLU A 180 15.47 5.74 17.43
N GLY A 181 15.42 7.07 17.51
CA GLY A 181 16.50 7.97 17.10
C GLY A 181 16.71 8.14 15.58
N VAL A 182 15.96 7.43 14.76
CA VAL A 182 15.95 7.56 13.30
C VAL A 182 14.73 8.37 12.87
N VAL A 183 14.95 9.43 12.09
CA VAL A 183 13.88 10.34 11.65
C VAL A 183 14.05 10.77 10.20
N VAL A 184 12.97 11.25 9.60
CA VAL A 184 13.03 12.05 8.37
C VAL A 184 12.84 13.51 8.76
N GLU A 185 13.69 14.41 8.25
CA GLU A 185 13.54 15.85 8.52
C GLU A 185 12.66 16.53 7.46
N ILE A 186 11.72 17.37 7.92
CA ILE A 186 11.10 18.42 7.11
C ILE A 186 11.75 19.75 7.48
N PRO A 187 12.61 20.34 6.61
CA PRO A 187 13.29 21.60 6.93
C PRO A 187 12.31 22.78 7.01
N PRO A 188 12.74 23.94 7.54
CA PRO A 188 11.90 25.14 7.62
C PRO A 188 11.42 25.60 6.24
N PHE A 189 10.15 25.97 6.12
CA PHE A 189 9.53 26.45 4.87
C PHE A 189 9.54 25.42 3.73
N TYR A 190 9.28 24.16 4.09
CA TYR A 190 9.03 23.06 3.16
C TYR A 190 7.57 22.64 3.25
N LYS A 191 7.09 22.08 2.15
CA LYS A 191 5.75 21.51 2.04
C LYS A 191 5.83 20.05 1.62
N LEU A 192 4.73 19.36 1.84
CA LEU A 192 4.53 18.00 1.42
C LEU A 192 3.76 17.99 0.10
N VAL A 193 4.22 17.21 -0.86
CA VAL A 193 3.51 16.97 -2.11
C VAL A 193 3.47 15.48 -2.39
N ALA A 194 2.42 15.01 -3.04
CA ALA A 194 2.31 13.59 -3.38
C ALA A 194 1.76 13.36 -4.77
N GLY A 195 2.25 12.29 -5.41
CA GLY A 195 1.51 11.62 -6.47
C GLY A 195 0.50 10.67 -5.83
N VAL A 196 -0.75 10.75 -6.27
CA VAL A 196 -1.86 9.94 -5.73
C VAL A 196 -2.56 9.25 -6.89
N HIS A 197 -2.65 7.93 -6.78
CA HIS A 197 -3.45 7.12 -7.69
C HIS A 197 -4.82 6.90 -7.05
N LEU A 198 -5.86 7.44 -7.66
CA LEU A 198 -7.24 7.26 -7.26
C LEU A 198 -7.89 6.14 -8.07
N LEU A 199 -8.66 5.29 -7.41
CA LEU A 199 -9.37 4.18 -8.01
C LEU A 199 -10.75 4.02 -7.36
N ASN A 200 -11.79 4.07 -8.19
CA ASN A 200 -13.12 3.61 -7.84
C ASN A 200 -13.46 2.38 -8.69
N PRO A 201 -13.43 1.16 -8.13
CA PRO A 201 -13.75 -0.05 -8.87
C PRO A 201 -15.26 -0.28 -9.00
N ALA A 202 -16.09 0.50 -8.32
CA ALA A 202 -17.54 0.32 -8.31
C ALA A 202 -18.25 0.97 -9.50
N ASP A 203 -19.46 0.49 -9.79
CA ASP A 203 -20.37 1.11 -10.77
C ASP A 203 -21.17 2.29 -10.19
N ALA A 204 -20.90 2.67 -8.94
CA ALA A 204 -21.49 3.81 -8.24
C ALA A 204 -20.44 4.91 -8.01
N GLU A 205 -20.90 6.15 -7.80
CA GLU A 205 -20.05 7.25 -7.33
C GLU A 205 -19.51 6.97 -5.92
N SER A 206 -18.31 7.45 -5.64
CA SER A 206 -17.66 7.36 -4.32
C SER A 206 -16.84 8.62 -4.04
N ASP A 207 -16.41 8.79 -2.80
CA ASP A 207 -15.48 9.85 -2.41
C ASP A 207 -14.17 9.22 -1.91
N ALA A 208 -13.05 9.85 -2.26
CA ALA A 208 -11.75 9.57 -1.68
C ALA A 208 -11.45 10.58 -0.57
N GLU A 209 -10.99 10.09 0.57
CA GLU A 209 -10.55 10.92 1.71
C GLU A 209 -9.23 10.36 2.27
N LEU A 210 -8.35 11.27 2.66
CA LEU A 210 -7.07 10.95 3.28
C LEU A 210 -6.85 11.82 4.51
N ARG A 211 -6.28 11.23 5.54
CA ARG A 211 -5.59 11.98 6.59
C ARG A 211 -4.13 11.57 6.63
N LEU A 212 -3.27 12.56 6.82
CA LEU A 212 -1.84 12.35 7.02
C LEU A 212 -1.46 12.91 8.38
N SER A 213 -0.77 12.09 9.18
CA SER A 213 -0.25 12.52 10.49
C SER A 213 1.26 12.36 10.58
N LEU A 214 1.90 13.35 11.16
CA LEU A 214 3.32 13.38 11.46
C LEU A 214 3.50 13.24 12.97
N GLU A 215 4.14 12.17 13.41
CA GLU A 215 4.65 12.07 14.77
C GLU A 215 6.04 12.69 14.84
N LEU A 216 6.17 13.74 15.65
CA LEU A 216 7.37 14.54 15.80
C LEU A 216 8.21 14.05 16.98
N ALA A 217 9.51 13.91 16.74
CA ALA A 217 10.54 13.65 17.72
C ALA A 217 11.14 14.95 18.26
N HIS A 218 11.43 14.98 19.56
CA HIS A 218 12.28 16.03 20.10
C HIS A 218 13.69 15.97 19.47
N PRO A 219 14.27 17.09 19.00
CA PRO A 219 15.58 17.10 18.35
C PRO A 219 16.72 16.45 19.14
N ARG A 220 16.68 16.56 20.49
CA ARG A 220 17.61 15.90 21.42
C ARG A 220 17.72 14.38 21.22
N ASP A 221 16.62 13.74 20.79
CA ASP A 221 16.51 12.30 20.64
C ASP A 221 16.92 11.82 19.25
N VAL A 222 17.25 12.72 18.32
CA VAL A 222 17.63 12.40 16.94
C VAL A 222 19.11 12.01 16.86
N GLU A 223 19.36 10.80 16.37
CA GLU A 223 20.68 10.23 16.16
C GLU A 223 21.04 10.15 14.67
N GLN A 224 20.06 9.81 13.83
CA GLN A 224 20.26 9.53 12.42
C GLN A 224 19.11 10.06 11.56
N LEU A 225 19.46 10.65 10.42
CA LEU A 225 18.50 10.92 9.36
C LEU A 225 18.33 9.70 8.45
N ALA A 226 17.08 9.38 8.16
CA ALA A 226 16.69 8.39 7.17
C ALA A 226 16.64 9.02 5.77
N THR A 227 17.33 8.40 4.82
CA THR A 227 17.42 8.84 3.43
C THR A 227 16.83 7.77 2.52
N PRO A 228 16.00 8.13 1.54
CA PRO A 228 15.33 7.15 0.70
C PRO A 228 16.23 6.52 -0.36
N VAL A 229 15.95 5.25 -0.63
CA VAL A 229 16.39 4.47 -1.78
C VAL A 229 15.14 3.96 -2.49
N ARG A 230 14.97 4.27 -3.77
CA ARG A 230 13.85 3.76 -4.57
C ARG A 230 14.36 2.80 -5.62
N PHE A 231 13.71 1.65 -5.79
CA PHE A 231 13.89 0.81 -6.98
C PHE A 231 12.63 0.68 -7.80
N SER A 232 12.79 0.63 -9.12
CA SER A 232 11.70 0.35 -10.06
C SER A 232 12.16 -0.53 -11.23
N PHE A 233 11.36 -1.52 -11.60
CA PHE A 233 11.57 -2.31 -12.80
C PHE A 233 10.58 -1.84 -13.88
N TYR A 234 10.94 -0.88 -14.72
CA TYR A 234 10.03 -0.32 -15.73
C TYR A 234 9.82 -1.23 -16.95
N ASP A 235 10.75 -2.15 -17.22
CA ASP A 235 10.65 -3.11 -18.35
C ASP A 235 9.87 -4.37 -17.98
N LEU A 236 8.71 -4.20 -17.33
CA LEU A 236 7.82 -5.33 -17.07
C LEU A 236 7.24 -5.85 -18.38
N GLU A 237 7.35 -7.16 -18.54
CA GLU A 237 6.67 -7.95 -19.56
C GLU A 237 6.16 -9.20 -18.84
N ILE A 238 4.84 -9.30 -18.73
CA ILE A 238 4.13 -10.36 -18.01
C ILE A 238 3.19 -11.01 -19.02
N PRO A 239 3.63 -12.06 -19.74
CA PRO A 239 2.81 -12.70 -20.76
C PRO A 239 1.49 -13.24 -20.23
N ALA A 240 0.50 -13.39 -21.10
CA ALA A 240 -0.78 -14.02 -20.78
C ALA A 240 -0.59 -15.43 -20.19
N PHE A 241 -1.43 -15.81 -19.23
CA PHE A 241 -1.45 -17.14 -18.59
C PHE A 241 -0.07 -17.60 -18.09
N THR A 242 0.72 -16.67 -17.54
CA THR A 242 2.13 -16.92 -17.19
C THR A 242 2.43 -16.36 -15.82
N GLU A 243 3.03 -17.20 -14.97
CA GLU A 243 3.71 -16.75 -13.76
C GLU A 243 5.15 -16.33 -14.11
N VAL A 244 5.57 -15.16 -13.64
CA VAL A 244 6.88 -14.56 -13.96
C VAL A 244 7.54 -13.95 -12.72
N ARG A 245 8.88 -14.00 -12.66
CA ARG A 245 9.70 -13.22 -11.73
C ARG A 245 10.61 -12.26 -12.47
N HIS A 246 10.57 -10.98 -12.11
CA HIS A 246 11.49 -9.95 -12.59
C HIS A 246 12.50 -9.64 -11.51
N THR A 247 13.79 -9.85 -11.79
CA THR A 247 14.87 -9.66 -10.81
C THR A 247 15.90 -8.65 -11.30
N SER A 248 16.38 -7.80 -10.39
CA SER A 248 17.56 -6.99 -10.67
C SER A 248 18.41 -6.75 -9.43
N ALA A 249 19.74 -6.67 -9.63
CA ALA A 249 20.70 -6.30 -8.60
C ALA A 249 21.20 -4.87 -8.84
N CYS A 250 20.93 -3.97 -7.90
CA CYS A 250 21.32 -2.57 -7.95
C CYS A 250 22.62 -2.34 -7.18
N ASN A 251 23.68 -1.95 -7.89
CA ASN A 251 24.97 -1.62 -7.31
C ASN A 251 24.96 -0.20 -6.70
N LEU A 252 24.55 -0.12 -5.44
CA LEU A 252 24.53 1.11 -4.65
C LEU A 252 25.94 1.59 -4.28
N ALA A 253 26.87 0.65 -4.06
CA ALA A 253 28.23 0.96 -3.61
C ALA A 253 28.97 1.85 -4.60
N SER A 254 28.88 1.56 -5.89
CA SER A 254 29.52 2.38 -6.93
C SER A 254 28.91 3.78 -7.04
N ALA A 255 27.58 3.90 -6.96
CA ALA A 255 26.91 5.20 -6.99
C ALA A 255 27.27 6.04 -5.75
N TYR A 256 27.19 5.45 -4.57
CA TYR A 256 27.56 6.10 -3.31
C TYR A 256 29.02 6.58 -3.30
N GLN A 257 29.96 5.73 -3.71
CA GLN A 257 31.38 6.09 -3.78
C GLN A 257 31.64 7.20 -4.79
N SER A 258 30.92 7.21 -5.92
CA SER A 258 31.06 8.25 -6.94
C SER A 258 30.64 9.63 -6.44
N VAL A 259 29.63 9.70 -5.55
CA VAL A 259 29.15 10.95 -4.95
C VAL A 259 30.02 11.39 -3.77
N THR A 260 30.39 10.46 -2.89
CA THR A 260 30.99 10.79 -1.59
C THR A 260 32.52 10.68 -1.56
N GLY A 261 33.11 9.91 -2.48
CA GLY A 261 34.52 9.49 -2.42
C GLY A 261 34.84 8.55 -1.24
N ARG A 262 33.84 8.08 -0.50
CA ARG A 262 33.99 7.23 0.69
C ARG A 262 33.63 5.77 0.41
N SER A 263 34.03 4.87 1.30
CA SER A 263 33.58 3.49 1.29
C SER A 263 32.08 3.41 1.53
N PHE A 264 31.42 2.46 0.88
CA PHE A 264 29.99 2.20 1.05
C PHE A 264 29.62 1.95 2.51
N ASP A 265 28.72 2.76 3.06
CA ASP A 265 28.31 2.77 4.47
C ASP A 265 26.82 3.11 4.56
N LEU A 266 25.98 2.10 4.34
CA LEU A 266 24.52 2.19 4.44
C LEU A 266 24.01 1.15 5.43
N ARG A 267 22.97 1.51 6.18
CA ARG A 267 22.17 0.60 7.00
C ARG A 267 20.70 0.77 6.64
N LEU A 268 19.99 -0.33 6.44
CA LEU A 268 18.56 -0.34 6.12
C LEU A 268 17.73 -0.25 7.40
N HIS A 269 16.87 0.76 7.47
CA HIS A 269 15.98 1.01 8.62
C HIS A 269 14.54 0.64 8.34
N TRP A 270 14.11 0.70 7.08
CA TRP A 270 12.74 0.42 6.69
C TRP A 270 12.66 0.03 5.21
N VAL A 271 11.68 -0.80 4.84
CA VAL A 271 11.39 -1.18 3.45
C VAL A 271 9.89 -1.34 3.22
N MET A 272 9.41 -1.05 2.01
CA MET A 272 8.08 -1.38 1.53
C MET A 272 8.10 -1.69 0.04
N PRO A 273 7.62 -2.87 -0.40
CA PRO A 273 7.43 -3.21 -1.80
C PRO A 273 6.16 -2.58 -2.37
N HIS A 274 6.05 -2.59 -3.70
CA HIS A 274 4.84 -2.19 -4.39
C HIS A 274 4.63 -2.97 -5.70
N TYR A 275 3.44 -3.56 -5.83
CA TYR A 275 2.85 -4.18 -7.02
C TYR A 275 1.32 -4.12 -6.94
N HIS A 276 0.62 -4.44 -8.03
CA HIS A 276 -0.84 -4.46 -8.09
C HIS A 276 -1.37 -5.90 -7.87
N SER A 277 -2.66 -6.12 -8.13
CA SER A 277 -3.40 -7.32 -7.71
C SER A 277 -2.93 -8.64 -8.33
N LEU A 278 -2.16 -8.64 -9.42
CA LEU A 278 -1.56 -9.86 -9.97
C LEU A 278 -0.18 -10.16 -9.37
N GLY A 279 0.37 -9.24 -8.57
CA GLY A 279 1.60 -9.48 -7.85
C GLY A 279 1.41 -10.57 -6.80
N ASN A 280 2.28 -11.57 -6.83
CA ASN A 280 2.19 -12.73 -5.94
C ASN A 280 3.46 -12.92 -5.09
N TYR A 281 4.44 -12.03 -5.24
CA TYR A 281 5.72 -12.15 -4.56
C TYR A 281 6.56 -10.90 -4.59
N PHE A 282 7.30 -10.69 -3.51
CA PHE A 282 8.47 -9.83 -3.50
C PHE A 282 9.58 -10.37 -2.59
N ASP A 283 10.84 -10.20 -3.01
CA ASP A 283 12.02 -10.43 -2.17
C ASP A 283 13.01 -9.29 -2.33
N LEU A 284 13.55 -8.82 -1.20
CA LEU A 284 14.71 -7.95 -1.16
C LEU A 284 15.85 -8.73 -0.50
N SER A 285 16.97 -8.86 -1.20
CA SER A 285 18.16 -9.55 -0.70
C SER A 285 19.42 -8.69 -0.84
N ILE A 286 20.43 -8.99 -0.04
CA ILE A 286 21.74 -8.33 -0.12
C ILE A 286 22.44 -8.77 -1.41
N ALA A 287 22.98 -7.81 -2.16
CA ALA A 287 23.73 -8.08 -3.40
C ALA A 287 25.25 -7.93 -3.18
N GLY A 288 25.99 -9.00 -3.45
CA GLY A 288 27.45 -9.04 -3.34
C GLY A 288 27.99 -9.15 -1.91
N GLY A 289 29.30 -9.36 -1.80
CA GLY A 289 29.99 -9.55 -0.51
C GLY A 289 29.69 -10.91 0.15
N PRO A 290 30.12 -11.11 1.42
CA PRO A 290 29.95 -12.37 2.13
C PRO A 290 28.50 -12.76 2.45
N ARG A 291 27.56 -11.80 2.38
CA ARG A 291 26.13 -11.99 2.65
C ARG A 291 25.27 -12.00 1.37
N ASP A 292 25.88 -12.15 0.20
CA ASP A 292 25.14 -12.16 -1.08
C ASP A 292 24.01 -13.21 -1.07
N GLY A 293 22.81 -12.79 -1.47
CA GLY A 293 21.62 -13.62 -1.52
C GLY A 293 20.89 -13.78 -0.17
N HIS A 294 21.37 -13.19 0.91
CA HIS A 294 20.62 -13.16 2.17
C HIS A 294 19.39 -12.26 2.01
N SER A 295 18.20 -12.87 2.01
CA SER A 295 16.89 -12.19 2.03
C SER A 295 16.75 -11.39 3.33
N VAL A 296 16.38 -10.12 3.21
CA VAL A 296 16.14 -9.21 4.34
C VAL A 296 14.67 -8.86 4.48
N TYR A 297 13.91 -9.00 3.39
CA TYR A 297 12.47 -8.81 3.35
C TYR A 297 11.86 -9.77 2.32
N ARG A 298 10.67 -10.28 2.64
CA ARG A 298 9.90 -11.14 1.74
C ARG A 298 8.41 -10.90 1.93
N LEU A 299 7.69 -10.87 0.81
CA LEU A 299 6.24 -10.83 0.77
C LEU A 299 5.76 -11.91 -0.20
N GLU A 300 4.70 -12.63 0.18
CA GLU A 300 4.05 -13.66 -0.63
C GLU A 300 2.59 -13.26 -0.79
N GLY A 301 2.05 -13.29 -2.01
CA GLY A 301 0.67 -12.89 -2.31
C GLY A 301 0.40 -11.37 -2.27
N PHE A 302 -0.87 -11.01 -2.29
CA PHE A 302 -1.38 -9.64 -2.21
C PHE A 302 -2.57 -9.61 -1.26
N ASP A 303 -2.61 -8.70 -0.29
CA ASP A 303 -3.73 -8.60 0.67
C ASP A 303 -4.17 -7.17 0.99
N ALA A 304 -3.70 -6.17 0.20
CA ALA A 304 -3.92 -4.74 0.41
C ALA A 304 -3.68 -4.25 1.86
N GLY A 305 -2.88 -4.98 2.63
CA GLY A 305 -2.44 -4.59 3.95
C GLY A 305 -1.26 -3.62 3.91
N PRO A 306 -0.88 -3.09 5.08
CA PRO A 306 0.39 -2.37 5.22
C PRO A 306 1.55 -3.37 5.07
N HIS A 307 2.38 -3.16 4.05
CA HIS A 307 3.54 -4.00 3.72
C HIS A 307 4.87 -3.33 4.06
N GLY A 308 4.84 -2.23 4.81
CA GLY A 308 6.02 -1.60 5.38
C GLY A 308 6.62 -2.44 6.51
N GLN A 309 7.94 -2.57 6.52
CA GLN A 309 8.66 -3.21 7.63
C GLN A 309 9.82 -2.35 8.11
N ALA A 310 9.78 -1.99 9.39
CA ALA A 310 10.88 -1.38 10.11
C ALA A 310 11.89 -2.42 10.60
N TYR A 311 13.14 -2.01 10.76
CA TYR A 311 14.21 -2.80 11.34
C TYR A 311 14.74 -2.12 12.61
N PRO A 312 14.22 -2.50 13.81
CA PRO A 312 14.72 -1.96 15.08
C PRO A 312 16.23 -2.12 15.22
N GLU A 313 16.78 -3.24 14.72
CA GLU A 313 18.20 -3.42 14.46
C GLU A 313 18.45 -3.22 12.95
N PRO A 314 19.03 -2.08 12.53
CA PRO A 314 19.19 -1.78 11.11
C PRO A 314 20.06 -2.81 10.38
N VAL A 315 19.65 -3.21 9.19
CA VAL A 315 20.43 -4.19 8.41
C VAL A 315 21.67 -3.53 7.85
N ASP A 316 22.84 -3.94 8.35
CA ASP A 316 24.14 -3.46 7.89
C ASP A 316 24.45 -3.95 6.46
N LEU A 317 24.61 -3.02 5.53
CA LEU A 317 24.95 -3.29 4.12
C LEU A 317 26.44 -3.12 3.82
N ARG A 318 27.28 -2.79 4.82
CA ARG A 318 28.73 -2.66 4.61
C ARG A 318 29.33 -3.95 4.09
N GLY A 319 30.25 -3.81 3.12
CA GLY A 319 30.91 -4.94 2.47
C GLY A 319 30.07 -5.66 1.41
N SER A 320 28.83 -5.21 1.14
CA SER A 320 28.06 -5.60 -0.04
C SER A 320 28.27 -4.60 -1.19
N ASN A 321 27.68 -4.90 -2.35
CA ASN A 321 27.58 -3.98 -3.48
C ASN A 321 26.26 -3.18 -3.48
N GLY A 322 25.26 -3.62 -2.72
CA GLY A 322 23.93 -3.03 -2.69
C GLY A 322 22.84 -4.06 -2.40
N LEU A 323 21.74 -3.97 -3.12
CA LEU A 323 20.52 -4.75 -2.91
C LEU A 323 20.03 -5.37 -4.23
N ARG A 324 19.39 -6.53 -4.14
CA ARG A 324 18.70 -7.23 -5.23
C ARG A 324 17.23 -7.29 -4.90
N PHE A 325 16.37 -6.88 -5.82
CA PHE A 325 14.93 -6.96 -5.67
C PHE A 325 14.35 -7.87 -6.74
N THR A 326 13.35 -8.66 -6.34
CA THR A 326 12.60 -9.56 -7.20
C THR A 326 11.11 -9.33 -6.97
N CYS A 327 10.36 -9.04 -8.01
CA CYS A 327 8.90 -9.05 -7.99
C CYS A 327 8.41 -10.29 -8.73
N GLY A 328 7.27 -10.85 -8.29
CA GLY A 328 6.57 -11.90 -9.01
C GLY A 328 5.14 -11.54 -9.29
N HIS A 329 4.65 -12.03 -10.44
CA HIS A 329 3.30 -11.81 -10.92
C HIS A 329 2.74 -13.11 -11.48
N ASP A 330 1.49 -13.42 -11.16
CA ASP A 330 0.72 -14.49 -11.79
C ASP A 330 -0.37 -13.89 -12.68
N ASN A 331 -0.11 -13.86 -13.98
CA ASN A 331 -1.05 -13.29 -14.94
C ASN A 331 -1.97 -14.37 -15.49
N TRP A 332 -3.13 -14.56 -14.86
CA TRP A 332 -4.20 -15.43 -15.33
C TRP A 332 -5.04 -14.82 -16.47
N THR A 333 -4.75 -13.60 -16.92
CA THR A 333 -5.48 -12.95 -18.01
C THR A 333 -4.99 -13.40 -19.40
N ASP A 334 -5.77 -13.08 -20.43
CA ASP A 334 -5.48 -13.40 -21.84
C ASP A 334 -4.61 -12.36 -22.55
N ARG A 335 -4.09 -11.36 -21.82
CA ARG A 335 -3.28 -10.27 -22.37
C ARG A 335 -1.91 -10.22 -21.72
N THR A 336 -0.91 -9.80 -22.49
CA THR A 336 0.41 -9.45 -21.93
C THR A 336 0.29 -8.10 -21.21
N LEU A 337 0.80 -8.06 -19.98
CA LEU A 337 0.84 -6.86 -19.16
C LEU A 337 2.27 -6.33 -19.08
N GLY A 338 2.38 -5.08 -18.63
CA GLY A 338 3.64 -4.36 -18.50
C GLY A 338 3.51 -3.33 -17.41
N TRP A 339 4.46 -2.39 -17.35
CA TRP A 339 4.47 -1.35 -16.33
C TRP A 339 3.34 -0.33 -16.53
N GLY A 340 2.56 -0.05 -15.48
CA GLY A 340 1.63 1.08 -15.47
C GLY A 340 0.41 0.88 -14.58
N ILE A 341 -0.54 1.80 -14.71
CA ILE A 341 -1.90 1.76 -14.13
C ILE A 341 -2.90 1.23 -15.18
N GLY A 342 -4.19 1.05 -14.85
CA GLY A 342 -5.20 0.64 -15.83
C GLY A 342 -5.19 -0.84 -16.19
N GLY A 343 -5.05 -1.71 -15.17
CA GLY A 343 -4.92 -3.17 -15.35
C GLY A 343 -3.52 -3.63 -15.78
N HIS A 344 -2.55 -2.72 -15.74
CA HIS A 344 -1.12 -3.01 -15.80
C HIS A 344 -0.57 -3.26 -14.40
N GLU A 345 0.71 -3.62 -14.31
CA GLU A 345 1.38 -3.99 -13.06
C GLU A 345 2.53 -3.06 -12.71
N MET A 346 3.01 -3.15 -11.48
CA MET A 346 4.22 -2.46 -11.02
C MET A 346 5.18 -3.41 -10.31
N CYS A 347 6.43 -2.97 -10.22
CA CYS A 347 7.49 -3.62 -9.46
C CYS A 347 8.41 -2.54 -8.92
N SER A 348 8.10 -2.08 -7.72
CA SER A 348 8.82 -1.01 -7.05
C SER A 348 9.10 -1.36 -5.60
N MET A 349 10.03 -0.61 -5.00
CA MET A 349 10.16 -0.56 -3.55
C MET A 349 10.67 0.81 -3.10
N LEU A 350 10.28 1.18 -1.89
CA LEU A 350 10.89 2.23 -1.10
C LEU A 350 11.67 1.59 0.04
N ALA A 351 12.90 2.04 0.24
CA ALA A 351 13.69 1.74 1.42
C ALA A 351 14.20 3.03 2.05
N LEU A 352 14.36 3.04 3.37
CA LEU A 352 15.02 4.12 4.08
C LEU A 352 16.32 3.62 4.70
N VAL A 353 17.40 4.37 4.49
CA VAL A 353 18.74 4.01 4.91
C VAL A 353 19.46 5.15 5.63
N SER A 354 20.46 4.83 6.44
CA SER A 354 21.44 5.82 6.91
C SER A 354 22.39 6.17 5.76
N SER A 355 22.19 7.30 5.09
CA SER A 355 23.01 7.70 3.94
C SER A 355 23.14 9.22 3.86
N SER A 356 24.20 9.70 3.22
CA SER A 356 24.33 11.11 2.79
C SER A 356 24.00 11.28 1.31
N VAL A 357 23.42 10.25 0.68
CA VAL A 357 23.16 10.14 -0.76
C VAL A 357 21.76 9.59 -0.97
N LEU A 358 20.93 10.33 -1.70
CA LEU A 358 19.68 9.83 -2.27
C LEU A 358 20.02 8.89 -3.43
N LEU A 359 19.43 7.69 -3.43
CA LEU A 359 19.75 6.66 -4.42
C LEU A 359 18.48 6.22 -5.14
N ASP A 360 18.57 6.15 -6.46
CA ASP A 360 17.49 5.68 -7.32
C ASP A 360 18.02 4.61 -8.25
N GLY A 361 17.48 3.40 -8.17
CA GLY A 361 17.85 2.28 -9.02
C GLY A 361 16.71 1.92 -9.96
N ALA A 362 16.98 1.79 -11.25
CA ALA A 362 15.94 1.43 -12.21
C ALA A 362 16.42 0.46 -13.27
N VAL A 363 15.54 -0.46 -13.65
CA VAL A 363 15.63 -1.16 -14.94
C VAL A 363 14.75 -0.37 -15.92
N PRO A 364 15.33 0.41 -16.85
CA PRO A 364 14.56 1.18 -17.81
C PRO A 364 13.90 0.27 -18.84
N GLN A 365 12.86 0.76 -19.52
CA GLN A 365 12.24 0.05 -20.66
C GLN A 365 13.29 -0.42 -21.67
N GLY A 366 13.16 -1.66 -22.13
CA GLY A 366 14.14 -2.36 -22.98
C GLY A 366 15.41 -2.85 -22.27
N GLY A 367 15.51 -2.66 -20.95
CA GLY A 367 16.65 -3.09 -20.14
C GLY A 367 16.53 -4.50 -19.56
N GLY A 368 15.38 -5.15 -19.71
CA GLY A 368 15.09 -6.50 -19.27
C GLY A 368 15.27 -7.54 -20.38
N HIS A 369 15.47 -8.79 -19.98
CA HIS A 369 15.58 -9.94 -20.86
C HIS A 369 15.13 -11.23 -20.16
N VAL A 370 14.79 -12.25 -20.95
CA VAL A 370 14.50 -13.59 -20.40
C VAL A 370 15.80 -14.23 -19.93
N ALA A 371 15.86 -14.58 -18.64
CA ALA A 371 16.99 -15.25 -18.02
C ALA A 371 16.85 -16.78 -18.06
N GLY A 372 15.63 -17.29 -18.05
CA GLY A 372 15.35 -18.73 -18.13
C GLY A 372 13.96 -19.09 -17.63
N THR A 373 13.77 -20.35 -17.26
CA THR A 373 12.55 -20.85 -16.62
C THR A 373 12.89 -21.81 -15.48
N GLU A 374 12.08 -21.80 -14.43
CA GLU A 374 12.12 -22.78 -13.34
C GLU A 374 10.76 -23.49 -13.26
N GLY A 375 10.68 -24.71 -13.80
CA GLY A 375 9.37 -25.34 -14.01
C GLY A 375 8.51 -24.53 -14.99
N SER A 376 7.32 -24.09 -14.55
CA SER A 376 6.43 -23.18 -15.28
C SER A 376 6.75 -21.70 -15.07
N LEU A 377 7.60 -21.36 -14.10
CA LEU A 377 7.92 -19.98 -13.75
C LEU A 377 8.86 -19.36 -14.78
N LEU A 378 8.45 -18.26 -15.40
CA LEU A 378 9.30 -17.47 -16.28
C LEU A 378 10.24 -16.58 -15.45
N LEU A 379 11.54 -16.61 -15.73
CA LEU A 379 12.52 -15.75 -15.08
C LEU A 379 12.98 -14.66 -16.04
N ARG A 380 12.82 -13.40 -15.64
CA ARG A 380 13.36 -12.23 -16.35
C ARG A 380 14.33 -11.48 -15.46
N GLU A 381 15.42 -11.00 -16.06
CA GLU A 381 16.43 -10.20 -15.40
C GLU A 381 16.60 -8.87 -16.11
N GLY A 382 16.99 -7.83 -15.37
CA GLY A 382 17.29 -6.51 -15.92
C GLY A 382 18.55 -5.92 -15.33
N THR A 383 19.27 -5.12 -16.11
CA THR A 383 20.41 -4.36 -15.57
C THR A 383 19.90 -3.12 -14.84
N CYS A 384 20.15 -3.01 -13.53
CA CYS A 384 19.80 -1.84 -12.75
C CYS A 384 20.82 -0.72 -12.95
N GLY A 385 20.39 0.39 -13.55
CA GLY A 385 21.12 1.66 -13.51
C GLY A 385 20.84 2.35 -12.19
N VAL A 386 21.89 2.78 -11.47
CA VAL A 386 21.76 3.49 -10.19
C VAL A 386 22.25 4.92 -10.34
N LEU A 387 21.39 5.87 -9.98
CA LEU A 387 21.70 7.28 -9.84
C LEU A 387 21.86 7.62 -8.35
N GLY A 388 22.83 8.49 -8.06
CA GLY A 388 23.08 8.99 -6.71
C GLY A 388 23.27 10.50 -6.72
N THR A 389 22.64 11.20 -5.78
CA THR A 389 22.86 12.63 -5.54
C THR A 389 23.09 12.87 -4.05
N PRO A 390 23.86 13.90 -3.63
CA PRO A 390 23.93 14.26 -2.22
C PRO A 390 22.53 14.51 -1.64
N ALA A 391 22.27 14.00 -0.44
CA ALA A 391 21.00 14.21 0.29
C ALA A 391 20.90 15.62 0.92
N GLY A 392 21.56 16.62 0.33
CA GLY A 392 21.97 17.89 0.96
C GLY A 392 20.87 18.90 1.30
N LEU A 393 19.68 18.41 1.62
CA LEU A 393 18.52 19.19 2.06
C LEU A 393 18.06 18.82 3.48
N GLN A 394 18.69 17.83 4.11
CA GLN A 394 18.43 17.44 5.49
C GLN A 394 19.72 17.45 6.33
N ASP A 395 19.64 17.99 7.54
CA ASP A 395 20.71 18.14 8.51
C ASP A 395 20.33 17.57 9.88
N LEU A 396 21.30 16.96 10.56
CA LEU A 396 21.10 16.58 11.96
C LEU A 396 20.86 17.82 12.82
N PRO A 397 20.01 17.73 13.87
CA PRO A 397 19.72 18.88 14.69
C PRO A 397 20.96 19.45 15.36
N ASN A 398 21.06 20.78 15.32
CA ASN A 398 22.13 21.52 15.97
C ASN A 398 21.90 21.65 17.48
N GLU A 399 22.90 22.15 18.22
CA GLU A 399 22.85 22.25 19.69
C GLU A 399 21.67 23.11 20.18
N LEU A 400 21.36 24.22 19.51
CA LEU A 400 20.23 25.08 19.88
C LEU A 400 18.89 24.36 19.71
N GLU A 401 18.75 23.53 18.67
CA GLU A 401 17.54 22.72 18.45
C GLU A 401 17.40 21.64 19.51
N ARG A 402 18.52 21.02 19.92
CA ARG A 402 18.53 19.98 20.97
C ARG A 402 18.21 20.52 22.36
N GLU A 403 18.58 21.76 22.65
CA GLU A 403 18.31 22.43 23.93
C GLU A 403 16.93 23.11 23.99
N ALA A 404 16.35 23.46 22.84
CA ALA A 404 15.03 24.07 22.78
C ALA A 404 13.92 23.04 23.07
N PRO A 405 12.76 23.48 23.60
CA PRO A 405 11.59 22.62 23.70
C PRO A 405 11.16 22.07 22.33
N LEU A 406 10.48 20.92 22.31
CA LEU A 406 9.89 20.35 21.10
C LEU A 406 9.06 21.40 20.35
N TYR A 407 9.43 21.67 19.11
CA TYR A 407 8.69 22.56 18.23
C TYR A 407 7.55 21.81 17.56
N VAL A 408 6.33 22.31 17.75
CA VAL A 408 5.13 21.87 17.03
C VAL A 408 4.69 23.04 16.13
N PRO A 409 4.52 22.82 14.82
CA PRO A 409 4.08 23.86 13.91
C PRO A 409 2.63 24.29 14.22
N PRO A 410 2.21 25.48 13.78
CA PRO A 410 0.81 25.88 13.87
C PRO A 410 -0.09 24.87 13.16
N VAL A 411 -1.21 24.51 13.79
CA VAL A 411 -2.24 23.65 13.20
C VAL A 411 -3.34 24.53 12.62
N ALA A 412 -3.84 24.17 11.43
CA ALA A 412 -4.96 24.87 10.82
C ALA A 412 -6.22 24.73 11.68
N PRO A 413 -7.12 25.73 11.76
CA PRO A 413 -8.33 25.65 12.59
C PRO A 413 -9.21 24.42 12.27
N GLU A 414 -9.26 24.00 11.01
CA GLU A 414 -9.99 22.81 10.55
C GLU A 414 -9.38 21.49 11.01
N ASP A 415 -8.09 21.48 11.35
CA ASP A 415 -7.34 20.31 11.81
C ASP A 415 -7.18 20.29 13.35
N GLU A 416 -7.68 21.31 14.06
CA GLU A 416 -7.50 21.41 15.51
C GLU A 416 -8.21 20.27 16.24
N GLY A 417 -7.43 19.43 16.95
CA GLY A 417 -7.94 18.26 17.66
C GLY A 417 -8.26 17.06 16.76
N LEU A 418 -7.92 17.13 15.47
CA LEU A 418 -8.06 16.00 14.55
C LEU A 418 -7.13 14.85 14.97
N LEU A 419 -7.71 13.67 15.19
CA LEU A 419 -6.95 12.47 15.51
C LEU A 419 -6.35 11.87 14.23
N PRO A 420 -5.18 11.21 14.32
CA PRO A 420 -4.60 10.50 13.17
C PRO A 420 -5.55 9.48 12.55
N VAL A 421 -6.32 8.85 13.43
CA VAL A 421 -7.33 7.85 13.14
C VAL A 421 -8.45 8.06 14.15
N ASP A 422 -9.70 8.06 13.70
CA ASP A 422 -10.83 8.11 14.61
C ASP A 422 -11.05 6.74 15.25
N ASP A 423 -11.51 6.72 16.51
CA ASP A 423 -11.92 5.46 17.14
C ASP A 423 -13.03 4.81 16.32
N CYS A 424 -12.92 3.50 16.12
CA CYS A 424 -13.96 2.74 15.45
C CYS A 424 -15.26 2.82 16.26
N ALA A 425 -16.37 3.13 15.60
CA ALA A 425 -17.71 3.09 16.16
C ALA A 425 -18.61 2.16 15.35
N ASP A 426 -19.41 1.33 16.05
CA ASP A 426 -20.40 0.46 15.42
C ASP A 426 -21.39 1.30 14.59
N VAL A 427 -21.86 0.73 13.48
CA VAL A 427 -22.85 1.38 12.63
C VAL A 427 -24.19 1.46 13.37
N PRO A 428 -24.79 2.66 13.54
CA PRO A 428 -26.05 2.77 14.27
C PRO A 428 -27.18 1.98 13.61
N ALA A 429 -27.89 1.17 14.41
CA ALA A 429 -29.01 0.34 13.95
C ALA A 429 -30.22 1.17 13.44
N ASP A 430 -30.27 2.46 13.72
CA ASP A 430 -31.29 3.39 13.22
C ASP A 430 -30.87 4.16 11.96
N THR A 431 -29.66 3.91 11.43
CA THR A 431 -29.19 4.51 10.17
C THR A 431 -30.15 4.15 9.04
N MET A 432 -30.66 5.15 8.32
CA MET A 432 -31.67 4.96 7.28
C MET A 432 -31.01 4.78 5.91
N LEU A 433 -31.47 3.79 5.14
CA LEU A 433 -31.14 3.67 3.72
C LEU A 433 -31.92 4.73 2.92
N ASP A 434 -31.25 5.40 1.99
CA ASP A 434 -31.91 6.16 0.93
C ASP A 434 -32.03 5.30 -0.35
N GLY A 435 -33.26 4.95 -0.74
CA GLY A 435 -33.56 4.16 -1.93
C GLY A 435 -33.88 2.68 -1.68
N PRO A 436 -33.99 1.87 -2.75
CA PRO A 436 -34.43 0.48 -2.63
C PRO A 436 -33.29 -0.45 -2.13
N PRO A 437 -33.60 -1.41 -1.24
CA PRO A 437 -32.63 -2.37 -0.71
C PRO A 437 -32.48 -3.57 -1.66
N THR A 438 -31.74 -3.40 -2.76
CA THR A 438 -31.52 -4.47 -3.76
C THR A 438 -30.11 -5.06 -3.64
N LEU A 439 -29.96 -6.33 -4.05
CA LEU A 439 -28.63 -6.97 -4.10
C LEU A 439 -27.68 -6.20 -5.01
N SER A 440 -28.13 -5.72 -6.17
CA SER A 440 -27.30 -4.89 -7.07
C SER A 440 -26.75 -3.67 -6.35
N ARG A 441 -27.55 -2.99 -5.53
CA ARG A 441 -27.08 -1.83 -4.77
C ARG A 441 -26.04 -2.25 -3.73
N VAL A 442 -26.31 -3.30 -2.96
CA VAL A 442 -25.37 -3.80 -1.94
C VAL A 442 -24.03 -4.18 -2.59
N ARG A 443 -24.08 -4.87 -3.74
CA ARG A 443 -22.91 -5.20 -4.54
C ARG A 443 -22.12 -3.95 -4.91
N ASP A 444 -22.77 -2.99 -5.57
CA ASP A 444 -22.06 -1.87 -6.17
C ASP A 444 -21.59 -0.86 -5.11
N THR A 445 -22.32 -0.71 -4.00
CA THR A 445 -22.02 0.32 -2.98
C THR A 445 -21.20 -0.18 -1.80
N LEU A 446 -21.23 -1.47 -1.45
CA LEU A 446 -20.49 -2.00 -0.29
C LEU A 446 -19.48 -3.08 -0.70
N LEU A 447 -19.93 -4.12 -1.41
CA LEU A 447 -19.09 -5.29 -1.67
C LEU A 447 -17.96 -4.96 -2.64
N VAL A 448 -18.26 -4.29 -3.76
CA VAL A 448 -17.25 -3.90 -4.76
C VAL A 448 -16.39 -2.74 -4.24
N SER A 449 -17.02 -1.68 -3.72
CA SER A 449 -16.34 -0.45 -3.30
C SER A 449 -15.40 -0.64 -2.11
N SER A 450 -15.69 -1.59 -1.22
CA SER A 450 -14.95 -1.74 0.04
C SER A 450 -14.24 -3.07 0.16
N CYS A 451 -14.84 -4.17 -0.31
CA CYS A 451 -14.29 -5.52 -0.12
C CYS A 451 -13.50 -6.00 -1.35
N GLN A 452 -13.95 -5.69 -2.57
CA GLN A 452 -13.19 -5.94 -3.79
C GLN A 452 -12.18 -4.86 -4.11
N PHE A 453 -12.33 -3.62 -3.58
CA PHE A 453 -11.32 -2.58 -3.74
C PHE A 453 -9.95 -3.15 -3.38
N SER A 454 -9.78 -3.66 -2.17
CA SER A 454 -8.56 -4.31 -1.70
C SER A 454 -8.21 -5.65 -2.38
N SER A 455 -8.93 -6.06 -3.44
CA SER A 455 -8.84 -7.36 -4.12
C SER A 455 -8.98 -8.61 -3.22
N CYS A 456 -9.31 -8.45 -1.94
CA CYS A 456 -9.40 -9.56 -0.99
C CYS A 456 -10.51 -10.55 -1.35
N HIS A 457 -11.64 -10.08 -1.88
CA HIS A 457 -12.81 -10.91 -2.15
C HIS A 457 -13.13 -11.01 -3.65
N GLN A 458 -12.10 -11.21 -4.47
CA GLN A 458 -12.24 -11.31 -5.92
C GLN A 458 -11.47 -12.50 -6.49
N GLY A 459 -12.13 -13.28 -7.35
CA GLY A 459 -11.48 -14.30 -8.17
C GLY A 459 -11.16 -15.62 -7.46
N ALA A 460 -10.32 -16.45 -8.09
CA ALA A 460 -10.10 -17.84 -7.66
C ALA A 460 -9.42 -17.98 -6.29
N ASP A 461 -8.65 -16.98 -5.87
CA ASP A 461 -7.93 -16.95 -4.60
C ASP A 461 -8.59 -15.98 -3.59
N ALA A 462 -9.89 -15.70 -3.76
CA ALA A 462 -10.64 -14.84 -2.86
C ALA A 462 -10.53 -15.33 -1.41
N ALA A 463 -10.43 -14.38 -0.48
CA ALA A 463 -10.28 -14.61 0.95
C ALA A 463 -11.43 -15.47 1.47
N ALA A 464 -11.07 -16.53 2.20
CA ALA A 464 -11.98 -17.57 2.68
C ALA A 464 -12.79 -18.27 1.56
N GLY A 465 -12.38 -18.15 0.30
CA GLY A 465 -13.12 -18.65 -0.85
C GLY A 465 -14.36 -17.83 -1.22
N LEU A 466 -14.56 -16.65 -0.62
CA LEU A 466 -15.74 -15.81 -0.83
C LEU A 466 -15.50 -14.83 -1.99
N ASP A 467 -15.98 -15.20 -3.18
CA ASP A 467 -15.86 -14.36 -4.39
C ASP A 467 -17.07 -13.43 -4.54
N LEU A 468 -16.93 -12.19 -4.05
CA LEU A 468 -17.99 -11.19 -4.16
C LEU A 468 -18.17 -10.70 -5.61
N GLY A 469 -17.30 -11.12 -6.54
CA GLY A 469 -17.39 -10.85 -7.98
C GLY A 469 -18.05 -11.97 -8.78
N ALA A 470 -18.53 -13.04 -8.14
CA ALA A 470 -19.12 -14.20 -8.81
C ALA A 470 -20.33 -13.83 -9.69
N ASP A 471 -20.48 -14.56 -10.82
CA ASP A 471 -21.61 -14.40 -11.74
C ASP A 471 -22.96 -14.59 -11.03
N ASP A 472 -23.03 -15.54 -10.09
CA ASP A 472 -24.19 -15.81 -9.22
C ASP A 472 -23.89 -15.36 -7.78
N LEU A 473 -23.73 -14.04 -7.60
CA LEU A 473 -23.49 -13.43 -6.29
C LEU A 473 -24.59 -13.78 -5.27
N TYR A 474 -25.83 -13.97 -5.73
CA TYR A 474 -26.94 -14.33 -4.85
C TYR A 474 -26.73 -15.70 -4.19
N ALA A 475 -26.40 -16.71 -5.00
CA ALA A 475 -26.05 -18.03 -4.48
C ALA A 475 -24.79 -17.96 -3.61
N GLU A 476 -23.77 -17.20 -4.03
CA GLU A 476 -22.55 -17.02 -3.25
C GLU A 476 -22.88 -16.46 -1.85
N LEU A 477 -23.69 -15.41 -1.71
CA LEU A 477 -23.99 -14.84 -0.39
C LEU A 477 -24.84 -15.74 0.52
N LEU A 478 -25.71 -16.59 -0.05
CA LEU A 478 -26.65 -17.40 0.73
C LEU A 478 -26.18 -18.83 1.00
N GLU A 479 -25.35 -19.38 0.11
CA GLU A 479 -24.90 -20.78 0.19
C GLU A 479 -23.44 -20.91 0.62
N HIS A 480 -22.68 -19.81 0.68
CA HIS A 480 -21.27 -19.85 1.07
C HIS A 480 -21.07 -20.37 2.50
N GLU A 481 -20.19 -21.36 2.64
CA GLU A 481 -19.78 -21.91 3.91
C GLU A 481 -18.82 -20.94 4.61
N VAL A 482 -19.29 -20.33 5.71
CA VAL A 482 -18.45 -19.43 6.51
C VAL A 482 -17.32 -20.22 7.16
N LEU A 483 -16.07 -19.90 6.78
CA LEU A 483 -14.88 -20.54 7.34
C LEU A 483 -14.45 -20.00 8.71
N GLY A 484 -15.11 -18.95 9.21
CA GLY A 484 -14.89 -18.43 10.57
C GLY A 484 -15.48 -19.35 11.65
N ASP A 485 -15.01 -19.20 12.89
CA ASP A 485 -15.54 -19.93 14.05
C ASP A 485 -16.93 -19.41 14.49
N THR A 486 -17.92 -19.50 13.62
CA THR A 486 -19.29 -19.05 13.87
C THR A 486 -20.30 -20.09 13.38
N ASP A 487 -21.45 -20.16 14.05
CA ASP A 487 -22.59 -20.98 13.61
C ASP A 487 -23.58 -20.18 12.73
N LEU A 488 -23.29 -18.90 12.50
CA LEU A 488 -24.12 -18.02 11.68
C LEU A 488 -23.85 -18.25 10.18
N PRO A 489 -24.89 -18.27 9.32
CA PRO A 489 -24.67 -18.22 7.88
C PRO A 489 -24.07 -16.86 7.48
N LEU A 490 -23.48 -16.80 6.28
CA LEU A 490 -22.95 -15.54 5.76
C LEU A 490 -24.06 -14.47 5.68
N VAL A 491 -25.23 -14.87 5.17
CA VAL A 491 -26.47 -14.10 5.18
C VAL A 491 -27.62 -14.97 5.69
N ALA A 492 -28.36 -14.47 6.68
CA ALA A 492 -29.61 -15.03 7.18
C ALA A 492 -30.79 -14.16 6.70
N PRO A 493 -31.56 -14.58 5.68
CA PRO A 493 -32.69 -13.81 5.17
C PRO A 493 -33.69 -13.39 6.26
N GLY A 494 -33.95 -12.10 6.38
CA GLY A 494 -34.84 -11.51 7.38
C GLY A 494 -34.20 -11.24 8.74
N ASP A 495 -32.93 -11.60 8.94
CA ASP A 495 -32.24 -11.49 10.23
C ASP A 495 -30.80 -10.95 10.08
N PRO A 496 -30.62 -9.61 10.10
CA PRO A 496 -29.28 -9.00 10.02
C PRO A 496 -28.35 -9.43 11.16
N GLU A 497 -28.84 -9.50 12.39
CA GLU A 497 -28.06 -9.90 13.55
C GLU A 497 -27.64 -11.38 13.47
N GLY A 498 -28.46 -12.21 12.84
CA GLY A 498 -28.14 -13.60 12.49
C GLY A 498 -27.22 -13.76 11.28
N SER A 499 -26.82 -12.67 10.61
CA SER A 499 -25.99 -12.70 9.40
C SER A 499 -24.54 -12.36 9.70
N TRP A 500 -23.61 -13.28 9.44
CA TRP A 500 -22.19 -13.06 9.71
C TRP A 500 -21.61 -11.87 8.94
N LEU A 501 -22.00 -11.70 7.68
CA LEU A 501 -21.54 -10.57 6.86
C LEU A 501 -21.91 -9.23 7.47
N TYR A 502 -23.15 -9.08 7.97
CA TYR A 502 -23.61 -7.83 8.58
C TYR A 502 -22.80 -7.49 9.83
N ARG A 503 -22.65 -8.46 10.75
CA ARG A 503 -21.86 -8.28 11.98
C ARG A 503 -20.43 -7.85 11.67
N ARG A 504 -19.80 -8.47 10.67
CA ARG A 504 -18.42 -8.17 10.28
C ARG A 504 -18.23 -6.76 9.70
N VAL A 505 -19.26 -6.15 9.11
CA VAL A 505 -19.16 -4.80 8.52
C VAL A 505 -19.84 -3.72 9.37
N ALA A 506 -20.64 -4.10 10.37
CA ALA A 506 -21.41 -3.18 11.22
C ALA A 506 -20.89 -3.07 12.66
N GLU A 507 -20.11 -4.04 13.14
CA GLU A 507 -19.52 -4.05 14.48
C GLU A 507 -18.00 -3.81 14.38
N CYS A 508 -17.44 -2.98 15.24
CA CYS A 508 -15.99 -2.77 15.38
C CYS A 508 -15.29 -3.94 16.08
N ALA A 509 -16.01 -4.62 16.97
CA ALA A 509 -15.51 -5.77 17.71
C ALA A 509 -16.47 -6.97 17.59
N PRO A 510 -16.69 -7.49 16.37
CA PRO A 510 -17.55 -8.64 16.18
C PRO A 510 -16.96 -9.84 16.91
N THR A 511 -17.85 -10.68 17.44
CA THR A 511 -17.46 -11.85 18.23
C THR A 511 -17.85 -13.16 17.55
N ASP A 512 -16.96 -14.14 17.65
CA ASP A 512 -17.17 -15.50 17.18
C ASP A 512 -18.08 -16.32 18.13
N ARG A 513 -18.25 -17.62 17.88
CA ARG A 513 -19.08 -18.50 18.73
C ARG A 513 -18.55 -18.69 20.15
N HIS A 514 -17.27 -18.39 20.39
CA HIS A 514 -16.62 -18.47 21.69
C HIS A 514 -16.68 -17.15 22.47
N GLY A 515 -17.13 -16.07 21.81
CA GLY A 515 -17.15 -14.72 22.37
C GLY A 515 -15.82 -13.99 22.19
N ASP A 516 -14.88 -14.56 21.43
CA ASP A 516 -13.61 -13.95 21.13
C ASP A 516 -13.81 -12.88 20.04
N VAL A 517 -13.21 -11.71 20.23
CA VAL A 517 -13.26 -10.63 19.24
C VAL A 517 -12.46 -11.05 18.02
N VAL A 518 -13.09 -10.94 16.85
CA VAL A 518 -12.44 -11.14 15.55
C VAL A 518 -12.35 -9.81 14.81
N PRO A 519 -11.43 -9.65 13.84
CA PRO A 519 -11.32 -8.42 13.07
C PRO A 519 -12.64 -8.11 12.35
N HIS A 520 -13.07 -6.85 12.31
CA HIS A 520 -14.13 -6.42 11.40
C HIS A 520 -13.63 -6.43 9.94
N MET A 521 -14.52 -6.11 9.00
CA MET A 521 -14.22 -6.00 7.56
C MET A 521 -14.44 -4.56 7.05
N PRO A 522 -13.62 -4.08 6.11
CA PRO A 522 -12.37 -4.69 5.62
C PRO A 522 -11.31 -4.80 6.72
N PRO A 523 -10.40 -5.81 6.67
CA PRO A 523 -9.36 -5.95 7.67
C PRO A 523 -8.42 -4.73 7.61
N ASN A 524 -7.88 -4.32 8.77
CA ASN A 524 -6.99 -3.16 8.90
C ASN A 524 -7.61 -1.81 8.51
N ALA A 525 -8.91 -1.74 8.20
CA ALA A 525 -9.58 -0.46 8.09
C ALA A 525 -9.69 0.15 9.49
N PRO A 526 -9.36 1.44 9.67
CA PRO A 526 -9.50 2.07 10.97
C PRO A 526 -10.97 2.25 11.39
N ARG A 527 -11.87 2.23 10.41
CA ARG A 527 -13.31 2.44 10.54
C ARG A 527 -14.07 1.42 9.72
N LEU A 528 -15.33 1.26 10.07
CA LEU A 528 -16.30 0.51 9.27
C LEU A 528 -16.63 1.28 7.99
N ALA A 529 -17.21 0.56 7.02
CA ALA A 529 -17.74 1.19 5.80
C ALA A 529 -18.82 2.23 6.12
N ASP A 530 -19.11 3.10 5.15
CA ASP A 530 -20.10 4.16 5.31
C ASP A 530 -21.42 3.61 5.90
N PRO A 531 -21.94 4.23 6.98
CA PRO A 531 -23.15 3.75 7.65
C PRO A 531 -24.36 3.57 6.72
N THR A 532 -24.49 4.37 5.66
CA THR A 532 -25.58 4.27 4.68
C THR A 532 -25.41 3.04 3.78
N MET A 533 -24.17 2.69 3.41
CA MET A 533 -23.86 1.46 2.68
C MET A 533 -24.19 0.22 3.51
N VAL A 534 -23.80 0.23 4.79
CA VAL A 534 -24.10 -0.86 5.74
C VAL A 534 -25.61 -0.94 6.04
N ALA A 535 -26.31 0.20 6.14
CA ALA A 535 -27.77 0.23 6.23
C ALA A 535 -28.45 -0.35 4.97
N GLY A 536 -27.82 -0.21 3.80
CA GLY A 536 -28.24 -0.86 2.56
C GLY A 536 -28.21 -2.38 2.66
N LEU A 537 -27.11 -2.94 3.16
CA LEU A 537 -26.99 -4.37 3.43
C LEU A 537 -28.05 -4.82 4.45
N ARG A 538 -28.19 -4.09 5.57
CA ARG A 538 -29.18 -4.41 6.60
C ARG A 538 -30.60 -4.48 6.03
N ALA A 539 -31.02 -3.44 5.32
CA ALA A 539 -32.36 -3.35 4.74
C ALA A 539 -32.61 -4.45 3.68
N TRP A 540 -31.58 -4.83 2.92
CA TRP A 540 -31.69 -5.94 1.97
C TRP A 540 -31.91 -7.26 2.71
N ILE A 541 -31.13 -7.54 3.76
CA ILE A 541 -31.32 -8.72 4.60
C ILE A 541 -32.71 -8.73 5.24
N GLU A 542 -33.14 -7.62 5.87
CA GLU A 542 -34.46 -7.47 6.49
C GLU A 542 -35.62 -7.74 5.52
N SER A 543 -35.44 -7.38 4.25
CA SER A 543 -36.44 -7.64 3.19
C SER A 543 -36.52 -9.11 2.74
N GLY A 544 -35.77 -10.00 3.40
CA GLY A 544 -35.66 -11.41 3.06
C GLY A 544 -34.56 -11.71 2.05
N ALA A 545 -33.58 -10.81 1.92
CA ALA A 545 -32.45 -10.92 1.00
C ALA A 545 -32.88 -11.33 -0.42
N PRO A 546 -33.73 -10.57 -1.14
CA PRO A 546 -34.18 -10.94 -2.48
C PRO A 546 -33.09 -10.71 -3.54
N ASP A 547 -33.01 -11.58 -4.54
CA ASP A 547 -32.05 -11.48 -5.67
C ASP A 547 -32.20 -10.16 -6.46
N GLY A 548 -33.45 -9.77 -6.72
CA GLY A 548 -33.78 -8.52 -7.43
C GLY A 548 -35.15 -8.53 -8.06
#